data_AF-A0AA38FZP3-F1
#
_entry.id   AF-A0AA38FZP3-F1
#
_cell.length_a   1.000
_cell.length_b   1.000
_cell.length_c   1.000
_cell.angle_alpha   90.00
_cell.angle_beta   90.00
_cell.angle_gamma   90.00
#
_symmetry.space_group_name_H-M   'P 1'
#
loop_
_entity.id
_entity.type
_entity.pdbx_description
1 polymer ?
#
loop_
_entity_poly.entity_id
_entity_poly.type
_entity_poly.pdbx_seq_one_letter_code
_entity_poly.pdbx_strand_id
1 'polypeptide(L)'
;NPIARPMFFTFPEDTVTLNISTQYLLGRGVLISPVLDQGETTVNAYFPKGTWYNLFDLSHVKSPKNGTFKVLEAPIDTINVHVVEGCILPMQEGGLTTIEARKTPFTLLISFPLNYDKYFKGSHQEYYARGELFLDNGEDIEMHVKENKSTYVEFHANVEGNEVEVIYEVKCGEYALQQKLKLQRIVVMESSSWPQNVMINGSPPPYSSIHTTSTALTIDKIDLDIGKNFKIWWEI
;
A
#
# COMPACT_ATOMS: atom_id res chain seq x y z
N ASN A 1 -9.71 16.29 3.12
CA ASN A 1 -9.63 14.92 3.68
C ASN A 1 -8.66 14.91 4.85
N PRO A 2 -9.06 14.48 6.07
CA PRO A 2 -8.16 14.44 7.22
C PRO A 2 -7.03 13.41 7.04
N ILE A 3 -5.84 13.72 7.57
CA ILE A 3 -4.65 12.84 7.51
C ILE A 3 -4.85 11.67 8.48
N ALA A 4 -4.87 11.94 9.78
CA ALA A 4 -5.36 11.00 10.78
C ALA A 4 -6.88 11.15 10.90
N ARG A 5 -7.62 10.05 10.82
CA ARG A 5 -9.08 10.08 10.85
C ARG A 5 -9.69 8.94 11.67
N PRO A 6 -10.84 9.19 12.31
CA PRO A 6 -11.57 8.13 12.98
C PRO A 6 -12.13 7.13 11.96
N MET A 7 -12.35 5.90 12.42
CA MET A 7 -12.77 4.77 11.57
C MET A 7 -14.06 5.05 10.79
N PHE A 8 -15.04 5.68 11.44
CA PHE A 8 -16.36 5.95 10.86
C PHE A 8 -16.35 6.95 9.69
N PHE A 9 -15.26 7.68 9.46
CA PHE A 9 -15.14 8.52 8.25
C PHE A 9 -14.93 7.68 6.99
N THR A 10 -14.28 6.52 7.11
CA THR A 10 -14.03 5.61 5.99
C THR A 10 -15.10 4.52 5.91
N PHE A 11 -15.68 4.12 7.04
CA PHE A 11 -16.68 3.07 7.14
C PHE A 11 -17.98 3.56 7.82
N PRO A 12 -18.66 4.57 7.26
CA PRO A 12 -19.82 5.20 7.93
C PRO A 12 -21.02 4.25 8.07
N GLU A 13 -21.14 3.24 7.22
CA GLU A 13 -22.20 2.22 7.30
C GLU A 13 -21.97 1.19 8.40
N ASP A 14 -20.75 1.09 8.93
CA ASP A 14 -20.41 0.20 10.03
C ASP A 14 -20.59 0.93 11.36
N THR A 15 -21.75 0.76 11.99
CA THR A 15 -22.12 1.45 13.23
C THR A 15 -21.19 1.14 14.40
N VAL A 16 -20.44 0.04 14.38
CA VAL A 16 -19.46 -0.27 15.44
C VAL A 16 -18.37 0.80 15.46
N THR A 17 -17.96 1.28 14.29
CA THR A 17 -16.89 2.27 14.14
C THR A 17 -17.22 3.65 14.74
N LEU A 18 -18.49 3.96 14.98
CA LEU A 18 -18.94 5.21 15.60
C LEU A 18 -18.47 5.33 17.06
N ASN A 19 -18.33 4.19 17.75
CA ASN A 19 -17.95 4.14 19.16
C ASN A 19 -16.47 3.85 19.38
N ILE A 20 -15.68 3.70 18.31
CA ILE A 20 -14.25 3.40 18.40
C ILE A 20 -13.45 4.69 18.44
N SER A 21 -12.81 4.94 19.58
CA SER A 21 -11.88 6.04 19.79
C SER A 21 -10.46 5.58 20.14
N THR A 22 -10.20 4.26 20.14
CA THR A 22 -8.92 3.64 20.51
C THR A 22 -8.06 3.23 19.31
N GLN A 23 -8.59 3.37 18.09
CA GLN A 23 -7.90 3.09 16.83
C GLN A 23 -8.19 4.22 15.83
N TYR A 24 -7.30 4.41 14.86
CA TYR A 24 -7.47 5.42 13.82
C TYR A 24 -6.85 5.00 12.49
N LEU A 25 -7.28 5.63 11.40
CA LEU A 25 -6.68 5.48 10.08
C LEU A 25 -5.74 6.64 9.77
N LEU A 26 -4.59 6.35 9.16
CA LEU A 26 -3.85 7.30 8.33
C LEU A 26 -4.34 7.18 6.88
N GLY A 27 -4.83 8.30 6.35
CA GLY A 27 -5.49 8.34 5.06
C GLY A 27 -6.72 7.42 5.06
N ARG A 28 -6.89 6.66 3.98
CA ARG A 28 -8.00 5.69 3.84
C ARG A 28 -7.58 4.25 4.08
N GLY A 29 -6.27 3.97 4.11
CA GLY A 29 -5.76 2.62 3.91
C GLY A 29 -4.98 2.03 5.07
N VAL A 30 -4.46 2.83 6.01
CA VAL A 30 -3.54 2.35 7.06
C VAL A 30 -4.20 2.47 8.43
N LEU A 31 -4.48 1.35 9.09
CA LEU A 31 -5.08 1.25 10.42
C LEU A 31 -4.02 1.10 11.50
N ILE A 32 -4.07 1.95 12.52
CA ILE A 32 -3.18 1.96 13.67
C ILE A 32 -3.98 1.52 14.90
N SER A 33 -3.50 0.49 15.58
CA SER A 33 -4.12 -0.11 16.76
C SER A 33 -3.13 -0.15 17.93
N PRO A 34 -2.99 0.95 18.69
CA PRO A 34 -2.05 1.03 19.80
C PRO A 34 -2.55 0.29 21.05
N VAL A 35 -1.62 -0.17 21.88
CA VAL A 35 -1.91 -0.48 23.30
C VAL A 35 -2.01 0.83 24.06
N LEU A 36 -3.07 1.01 24.83
CA LEU A 36 -3.35 2.26 25.56
C LEU A 36 -3.31 2.09 27.09
N ASP A 37 -3.39 0.85 27.57
CA ASP A 37 -3.42 0.52 28.99
C ASP A 37 -2.04 0.04 29.47
N GLN A 38 -1.65 0.47 30.67
CA GLN A 38 -0.33 0.16 31.23
C GLN A 38 -0.18 -1.34 31.51
N GLY A 39 0.92 -1.92 31.04
CA GLY A 39 1.29 -3.31 31.33
C GLY A 39 0.65 -4.34 30.41
N GLU A 40 -0.26 -3.93 29.52
CA GLU A 40 -0.83 -4.81 28.51
C GLU A 40 0.19 -5.12 27.41
N THR A 41 0.15 -6.36 26.93
CA THR A 41 0.97 -6.84 25.80
C THR A 41 0.10 -7.29 24.62
N THR A 42 -1.18 -6.96 24.65
CA THR A 42 -2.14 -7.26 23.59
C THR A 42 -3.07 -6.07 23.37
N VAL A 43 -3.67 -6.00 22.19
CA VAL A 43 -4.72 -5.02 21.88
C VAL A 43 -5.91 -5.74 21.25
N ASN A 44 -7.12 -5.45 21.72
CA ASN A 44 -8.34 -5.91 21.07
C ASN A 44 -8.77 -4.91 19.99
N ALA A 45 -8.33 -5.13 18.77
CA ALA A 45 -8.54 -4.25 17.63
C ALA A 45 -9.78 -4.65 16.83
N TYR A 46 -10.59 -3.67 16.45
CA TYR A 46 -11.67 -3.87 15.48
C TYR A 46 -11.14 -3.70 14.06
N PHE A 47 -11.54 -4.63 13.20
CA PHE A 47 -11.29 -4.62 11.77
C PHE A 47 -12.62 -4.53 11.02
N PRO A 48 -12.91 -3.44 10.31
CA PRO A 48 -14.03 -3.36 9.37
C PRO A 48 -13.93 -4.41 8.26
N LYS A 49 -15.01 -4.62 7.51
CA LYS A 49 -15.04 -5.55 6.36
C LYS A 49 -13.84 -5.35 5.44
N GLY A 50 -13.16 -6.44 5.11
CA GLY A 50 -12.03 -6.46 4.17
C GLY A 50 -10.92 -7.39 4.64
N THR A 51 -9.88 -7.52 3.82
CA THR A 51 -8.60 -8.10 4.26
C THR A 51 -7.72 -6.97 4.75
N TRP A 52 -7.06 -7.19 5.88
CA TRP A 52 -6.13 -6.26 6.48
C TRP A 52 -4.78 -6.93 6.65
N TYR A 53 -3.73 -6.35 6.07
CA TYR A 53 -2.39 -6.91 6.07
C TYR A 53 -1.52 -6.16 7.07
N ASN A 54 -0.88 -6.86 7.99
CA ASN A 54 0.10 -6.28 8.88
C ASN A 54 1.28 -5.73 8.06
N LEU A 55 1.63 -4.46 8.29
CA LEU A 55 2.62 -3.75 7.48
C LEU A 55 4.05 -4.30 7.67
N PHE A 56 4.32 -4.99 8.77
CA PHE A 56 5.67 -5.43 9.14
C PHE A 56 5.94 -6.89 8.78
N ASP A 57 5.03 -7.81 9.14
CA ASP A 57 5.21 -9.25 8.92
C ASP A 57 4.40 -9.80 7.74
N LEU A 58 3.56 -8.96 7.12
CA LEU A 58 2.70 -9.29 5.98
C LEU A 58 1.67 -10.41 6.28
N SER A 59 1.44 -10.74 7.55
CA SER A 59 0.31 -11.54 7.99
C SER A 59 -1.01 -10.79 7.76
N HIS A 60 -2.14 -11.47 7.83
CA HIS A 60 -3.43 -10.83 7.55
C HIS A 60 -4.54 -11.20 8.53
N VAL A 61 -5.52 -10.31 8.62
CA VAL A 61 -6.81 -10.53 9.24
C VAL A 61 -7.89 -10.42 8.17
N LYS A 62 -8.63 -11.51 7.92
CA LYS A 62 -9.84 -11.44 7.09
C LYS A 62 -11.03 -11.09 7.96
N SER A 63 -11.61 -9.93 7.71
CA SER A 63 -12.78 -9.44 8.42
C SER A 63 -14.06 -9.62 7.60
N PRO A 64 -15.13 -10.20 8.17
CA PRO A 64 -16.39 -10.45 7.48
C PRO A 64 -17.19 -9.15 7.25
N LYS A 65 -18.36 -9.27 6.61
CA LYS A 65 -19.21 -8.12 6.23
C LYS A 65 -19.55 -7.17 7.38
N ASN A 66 -19.72 -7.69 8.59
CA ASN A 66 -20.10 -6.92 9.77
C ASN A 66 -18.89 -6.55 10.65
N GLY A 67 -17.68 -6.63 10.10
CA GLY A 67 -16.44 -6.45 10.84
C GLY A 67 -16.16 -7.55 11.86
N THR A 68 -15.02 -7.46 12.54
CA THR A 68 -14.67 -8.35 13.65
C THR A 68 -13.70 -7.68 14.61
N PHE A 69 -13.82 -8.00 15.89
CA PHE A 69 -12.73 -7.77 16.84
C PHE A 69 -11.70 -8.89 16.75
N LYS A 70 -10.44 -8.55 16.96
CA LYS A 70 -9.32 -9.49 17.01
C LYS A 70 -8.34 -9.05 18.09
N VAL A 71 -7.99 -9.97 18.98
CA VAL A 71 -6.89 -9.80 19.92
C VAL A 71 -5.59 -9.99 19.14
N LEU A 72 -4.74 -8.98 19.17
CA LEU A 72 -3.43 -8.94 18.52
C LEU A 72 -2.34 -8.90 19.58
N GLU A 73 -1.26 -9.64 19.36
CA GLU A 73 -0.04 -9.50 20.14
C GLU A 73 0.56 -8.11 19.91
N ALA A 74 0.95 -7.46 20.99
CA ALA A 74 1.56 -6.15 21.01
C ALA A 74 2.56 -6.08 22.18
N PRO A 75 3.64 -6.87 22.14
CA PRO A 75 4.72 -6.73 23.11
C PRO A 75 5.28 -5.31 23.09
N ILE A 76 6.07 -4.95 24.11
CA ILE A 76 6.48 -3.56 24.38
C ILE A 76 7.16 -2.84 23.19
N ASP A 77 7.74 -3.58 22.26
CA ASP A 77 8.43 -3.09 21.06
C ASP A 77 7.56 -3.10 19.79
N THR A 78 6.28 -3.43 19.91
CA THR A 78 5.38 -3.69 18.78
C THR A 78 4.14 -2.83 18.83
N ILE A 79 3.87 -2.12 17.74
CA ILE A 79 2.57 -1.48 17.47
C ILE A 79 1.92 -2.15 16.26
N ASN A 80 0.62 -2.41 16.36
CA ASN A 80 -0.13 -3.03 15.28
C ASN A 80 -0.53 -2.00 14.21
N VAL A 81 0.00 -2.18 13.00
CA VAL A 81 -0.27 -1.33 11.83
C VAL A 81 -0.69 -2.23 10.67
N HIS A 82 -1.87 -1.96 10.10
CA HIS A 82 -2.43 -2.79 9.03
C HIS A 82 -2.83 -1.96 7.80
N VAL A 83 -2.62 -2.49 6.60
CA VAL A 83 -3.06 -1.91 5.33
C VAL A 83 -4.29 -2.68 4.83
N VAL A 84 -5.38 -1.97 4.53
CA VAL A 84 -6.60 -2.58 3.96
C VAL A 84 -6.39 -2.95 2.50
N GLU A 85 -7.01 -4.05 2.08
CA GLU A 85 -7.15 -4.43 0.67
C GLU A 85 -7.66 -3.25 -0.19
N GLY A 86 -7.17 -3.15 -1.43
CA GLY A 86 -7.53 -2.06 -2.35
C GLY A 86 -6.65 -0.81 -2.21
N CYS A 87 -5.56 -0.88 -1.43
CA CYS A 87 -4.62 0.21 -1.26
C CYS A 87 -3.29 -0.06 -1.99
N ILE A 88 -2.76 0.98 -2.64
CA ILE A 88 -1.38 1.05 -3.13
C ILE A 88 -0.65 2.11 -2.30
N LEU A 89 0.36 1.69 -1.55
CA LEU A 89 1.09 2.53 -0.60
C LEU A 89 2.54 2.74 -1.07
N PRO A 90 2.92 3.97 -1.48
CA PRO A 90 4.32 4.31 -1.71
C PRO A 90 5.03 4.54 -0.37
N MET A 91 6.22 3.97 -0.20
CA MET A 91 7.01 4.06 1.02
C MET A 91 8.47 4.35 0.67
N GLN A 92 9.19 5.02 1.57
CA GLN A 92 10.64 5.18 1.51
C GLN A 92 11.26 4.52 2.73
N GLU A 93 12.52 4.11 2.62
CA GLU A 93 13.30 3.66 3.77
C GLU A 93 13.61 4.84 4.70
N GLY A 94 13.76 4.55 5.99
CA GLY A 94 14.06 5.56 6.99
C GLY A 94 15.45 6.18 6.82
N GLY A 95 15.65 7.32 7.47
CA GLY A 95 16.95 7.98 7.64
C GLY A 95 16.98 8.68 8.99
N LEU A 96 18.16 9.09 9.48
CA LEU A 96 18.25 9.82 10.74
C LEU A 96 17.64 11.23 10.61
N THR A 97 17.55 11.74 9.38
CA THR A 97 16.87 12.98 9.03
C THR A 97 15.96 12.79 7.83
N THR A 98 15.00 13.70 7.63
CA THR A 98 14.19 13.73 6.41
C THR A 98 15.02 14.03 5.16
N ILE A 99 16.14 14.77 5.28
CA ILE A 99 17.07 15.03 4.17
C ILE A 99 17.67 13.72 3.64
N GLU A 100 18.01 12.80 4.54
CA GLU A 100 18.51 11.47 4.20
C GLU A 100 17.38 10.56 3.70
N ALA A 101 16.28 10.47 4.45
CA ALA A 101 15.15 9.60 4.12
C ALA A 101 14.57 9.91 2.72
N ARG A 102 14.48 11.19 2.34
CA ARG A 102 13.97 11.59 1.03
C ARG A 102 14.82 11.15 -0.16
N LYS A 103 16.07 10.75 0.07
CA LYS A 103 16.98 10.22 -0.97
C LYS A 103 16.94 8.71 -1.06
N THR A 104 16.28 8.02 -0.12
CA THR A 104 16.20 6.57 -0.15
C THR A 104 15.27 6.11 -1.27
N PRO A 105 15.51 4.91 -1.83
CA PRO A 105 14.63 4.34 -2.84
C PRO A 105 13.21 4.11 -2.31
N PHE A 106 12.25 4.18 -3.22
CA PHE A 106 10.87 3.84 -2.93
C PHE A 106 10.64 2.34 -2.96
N THR A 107 9.69 1.92 -2.13
CA THR A 107 8.97 0.65 -2.17
C THR A 107 7.49 0.93 -2.49
N LEU A 108 6.89 0.17 -3.39
CA LEU A 108 5.45 0.23 -3.67
C LEU A 108 4.77 -1.03 -3.11
N LEU A 109 3.93 -0.88 -2.10
CA LEU A 109 3.14 -1.96 -1.53
C LEU A 109 1.75 -1.97 -2.16
N ILE A 110 1.31 -3.12 -2.66
CA ILE A 110 0.03 -3.31 -3.34
C ILE A 110 -0.77 -4.37 -2.57
N SER A 111 -1.99 -4.03 -2.16
CA SER A 111 -2.84 -4.91 -1.35
C SER A 111 -4.07 -5.37 -2.14
N PHE A 112 -4.16 -6.66 -2.42
CA PHE A 112 -5.31 -7.32 -3.04
C PHE A 112 -6.23 -7.94 -1.98
N PRO A 113 -7.45 -8.42 -2.32
CA PRO A 113 -8.25 -9.20 -1.39
C PRO A 113 -7.74 -10.65 -1.32
N LEU A 114 -8.05 -11.37 -0.23
CA LEU A 114 -7.78 -12.81 -0.16
C LEU A 114 -8.33 -13.57 -1.38
N ASN A 115 -7.48 -14.40 -1.98
CA ASN A 115 -7.79 -15.24 -3.14
C ASN A 115 -8.41 -14.47 -4.33
N TYR A 116 -7.93 -13.25 -4.59
CA TYR A 116 -8.41 -12.42 -5.70
C TYR A 116 -8.28 -13.11 -7.05
N ASP A 117 -7.23 -13.89 -7.22
CA ASP A 117 -6.96 -14.73 -8.39
C ASP A 117 -8.00 -15.84 -8.62
N LYS A 118 -8.73 -16.25 -7.58
CA LYS A 118 -9.78 -17.28 -7.68
C LYS A 118 -11.18 -16.71 -7.82
N TYR A 119 -11.47 -15.63 -7.10
CA TYR A 119 -12.84 -15.16 -6.89
C TYR A 119 -13.11 -13.77 -7.45
N PHE A 120 -12.08 -13.03 -7.83
CA PHE A 120 -12.27 -11.70 -8.43
C PHE A 120 -12.31 -11.82 -9.95
N LYS A 121 -13.51 -11.68 -10.51
CA LYS A 121 -13.73 -11.44 -11.94
C LYS A 121 -14.25 -10.02 -12.07
N GLY A 122 -13.33 -9.06 -12.23
CA GLY A 122 -13.69 -7.65 -12.30
C GLY A 122 -14.76 -7.39 -13.37
N SER A 123 -15.78 -6.60 -13.04
CA SER A 123 -16.56 -5.88 -14.05
C SER A 123 -15.74 -4.69 -14.54
N HIS A 124 -15.76 -4.45 -15.86
CA HIS A 124 -14.98 -3.48 -16.66
C HIS A 124 -14.83 -2.01 -16.16
N GLN A 125 -15.32 -1.61 -14.98
CA GLN A 125 -15.48 -0.20 -14.63
C GLN A 125 -14.66 0.35 -13.45
N GLU A 126 -14.00 -0.46 -12.60
CA GLU A 126 -13.25 0.09 -11.46
C GLU A 126 -11.92 -0.64 -11.18
N TYR A 127 -10.83 0.13 -11.07
CA TYR A 127 -9.56 -0.36 -10.55
C TYR A 127 -9.74 -0.91 -9.14
N TYR A 128 -9.18 -2.09 -8.88
CA TYR A 128 -9.26 -2.77 -7.61
C TYR A 128 -8.50 -2.03 -6.51
N ALA A 129 -7.20 -1.77 -6.71
CA ALA A 129 -6.38 -1.03 -5.77
C ALA A 129 -5.96 0.31 -6.36
N ARG A 130 -5.89 1.34 -5.50
CA ARG A 130 -5.48 2.68 -5.91
C ARG A 130 -4.54 3.29 -4.88
N GLY A 131 -3.72 4.21 -5.35
CA GLY A 131 -2.86 5.03 -4.52
C GLY A 131 -2.37 6.25 -5.27
N GLU A 132 -1.77 7.17 -4.55
CA GLU A 132 -1.27 8.42 -5.10
C GLU A 132 0.06 8.77 -4.42
N LEU A 133 0.93 9.44 -5.16
CA LEU A 133 2.20 9.98 -4.65
C LEU A 133 2.34 11.43 -5.09
N PHE A 134 2.50 12.32 -4.13
CA PHE A 134 2.88 13.70 -4.35
C PHE A 134 4.26 13.96 -3.75
N LEU A 135 5.15 14.57 -4.52
CA LEU A 135 6.48 14.98 -4.11
C LEU A 135 6.75 16.41 -4.56
N ASP A 136 7.31 17.24 -3.70
CA ASP A 136 7.84 18.56 -4.01
C ASP A 136 9.12 18.78 -3.18
N ASN A 137 9.62 20.01 -3.09
CA ASN A 137 10.79 20.31 -2.25
C ASN A 137 10.56 20.19 -0.73
N GLY A 138 9.30 20.10 -0.27
CA GLY A 138 8.93 20.07 1.15
C GLY A 138 9.05 21.42 1.88
N GLU A 139 9.28 22.52 1.15
CA GLU A 139 9.53 23.85 1.72
C GLU A 139 8.58 24.92 1.13
N ASP A 140 8.06 24.71 -0.07
CA ASP A 140 7.10 25.62 -0.69
C ASP A 140 5.81 25.67 0.16
N ILE A 141 5.26 26.86 0.35
CA ILE A 141 4.05 27.09 1.18
C ILE A 141 2.83 26.41 0.57
N GLU A 142 2.75 26.41 -0.76
CA GLU A 142 1.61 25.88 -1.51
C GLU A 142 1.90 24.48 -2.04
N MET A 143 1.05 23.51 -1.69
CA MET A 143 1.10 22.15 -2.22
C MET A 143 0.29 22.06 -3.52
N HIS A 144 0.92 22.44 -4.63
CA HIS A 144 0.32 22.37 -5.96
C HIS A 144 1.16 21.54 -6.91
N VAL A 145 0.47 20.80 -7.79
CA VAL A 145 1.13 20.14 -8.92
C VAL A 145 1.60 21.24 -9.87
N LYS A 146 2.91 21.38 -9.99
CA LYS A 146 3.58 22.39 -10.79
C LYS A 146 4.78 21.79 -11.51
N GLU A 147 4.81 22.02 -12.82
CA GLU A 147 5.88 21.59 -13.70
C GLU A 147 7.25 22.03 -13.16
N ASN A 148 8.24 21.12 -13.24
CA ASN A 148 9.61 21.30 -12.72
C ASN A 148 9.75 21.50 -11.20
N LYS A 149 8.64 21.54 -10.44
CA LYS A 149 8.64 21.77 -8.99
C LYS A 149 8.10 20.61 -8.19
N SER A 150 7.20 19.82 -8.79
CA SER A 150 6.56 18.70 -8.13
C SER A 150 6.63 17.42 -8.97
N THR A 151 6.19 16.33 -8.37
CA THR A 151 5.84 15.08 -9.03
C THR A 151 4.51 14.61 -8.46
N TYR A 152 3.59 14.24 -9.34
CA TYR A 152 2.31 13.66 -8.98
C TYR A 152 2.07 12.41 -9.81
N VAL A 153 1.80 11.31 -9.12
CA VAL A 153 1.59 10.00 -9.72
C VAL A 153 0.34 9.37 -9.14
N GLU A 154 -0.46 8.77 -10.02
CA GLU A 154 -1.60 7.93 -9.68
C GLU A 154 -1.25 6.47 -9.96
N PHE A 155 -1.59 5.59 -9.01
CA PHE A 155 -1.39 4.15 -9.12
C PHE A 155 -2.73 3.46 -9.26
N HIS A 156 -2.81 2.52 -10.19
CA HIS A 156 -4.01 1.74 -10.42
C HIS A 156 -3.64 0.28 -10.58
N ALA A 157 -4.29 -0.61 -9.82
CA ALA A 157 -4.16 -2.04 -10.03
C ALA A 157 -5.52 -2.62 -10.42
N ASN A 158 -5.51 -3.45 -11.46
CA ASN A 158 -6.69 -4.15 -11.97
C ASN A 158 -6.41 -5.65 -12.09
N VAL A 159 -7.49 -6.43 -12.01
CA VAL A 159 -7.47 -7.88 -12.18
C VAL A 159 -8.59 -8.22 -13.17
N GLU A 160 -8.21 -8.66 -14.36
CA GLU A 160 -9.12 -8.99 -15.45
C GLU A 160 -8.90 -10.42 -15.92
N GLY A 161 -9.89 -11.29 -15.69
CA GLY A 161 -9.72 -12.72 -15.95
C GLY A 161 -8.60 -13.29 -15.09
N ASN A 162 -7.51 -13.70 -15.74
CA ASN A 162 -6.31 -14.22 -15.09
C ASN A 162 -5.14 -13.22 -15.12
N GLU A 163 -5.36 -12.02 -15.66
CA GLU A 163 -4.30 -11.01 -15.80
C GLU A 163 -4.38 -10.00 -14.66
N VAL A 164 -3.24 -9.69 -14.08
CA VAL A 164 -3.08 -8.56 -13.17
C VAL A 164 -2.27 -7.49 -13.85
N GLU A 165 -2.78 -6.27 -13.77
CA GLU A 165 -2.12 -5.10 -14.32
C GLU A 165 -1.97 -4.06 -13.21
N VAL A 166 -0.77 -3.49 -13.10
CA VAL A 166 -0.50 -2.31 -12.28
C VAL A 166 0.00 -1.20 -13.20
N ILE A 167 -0.77 -0.12 -13.27
CA ILE A 167 -0.48 1.08 -14.05
C ILE A 167 0.07 2.14 -13.11
N TYR A 168 1.25 2.66 -13.47
CA TYR A 168 1.90 3.81 -12.82
C TYR A 168 1.76 5.01 -13.74
N GLU A 169 0.83 5.92 -13.43
CA GLU A 169 0.47 7.05 -14.29
C GLU A 169 1.00 8.38 -13.71
N VAL A 170 2.07 8.89 -14.31
CA VAL A 170 2.71 10.15 -13.96
C VAL A 170 1.98 11.30 -14.63
N LYS A 171 1.34 12.15 -13.82
CA LYS A 171 0.70 13.39 -14.27
C LYS A 171 1.68 14.56 -14.35
N CYS A 172 2.72 14.53 -13.53
CA CYS A 172 3.84 15.47 -13.49
C CYS A 172 5.04 14.73 -12.87
N GLY A 173 6.23 14.75 -13.48
CA GLY A 173 7.33 13.84 -13.11
C GLY A 173 8.68 14.52 -12.89
N GLU A 174 8.79 15.80 -13.20
CA GLU A 174 10.06 16.48 -13.39
C GLU A 174 10.86 16.59 -12.09
N TYR A 175 10.21 16.85 -10.95
CA TYR A 175 10.90 16.94 -9.65
C TYR A 175 11.62 15.62 -9.32
N ALA A 176 10.92 14.49 -9.40
CA ALA A 176 11.49 13.18 -9.11
C ALA A 176 12.64 12.83 -10.07
N LEU A 177 12.53 13.20 -11.35
CA LEU A 177 13.61 13.02 -12.32
C LEU A 177 14.84 13.85 -11.98
N GLN A 178 14.67 15.13 -11.62
CA GLN A 178 15.76 16.01 -11.20
C GLN A 178 16.46 15.49 -9.94
N GLN A 179 15.68 14.99 -8.98
CA GLN A 179 16.18 14.39 -7.74
C GLN A 179 16.69 12.95 -7.93
N LYS A 180 16.54 12.37 -9.12
CA LYS A 180 16.92 10.98 -9.46
C LYS A 180 16.28 9.94 -8.52
N LEU A 181 15.03 10.17 -8.12
CA LEU A 181 14.30 9.27 -7.22
C LEU A 181 13.92 7.98 -7.95
N LYS A 182 14.18 6.85 -7.28
CA LYS A 182 14.03 5.52 -7.85
C LYS A 182 13.02 4.70 -7.08
N LEU A 183 12.25 3.88 -7.80
CA LEU A 183 11.53 2.75 -7.26
C LEU A 183 12.41 1.51 -7.40
N GLN A 184 12.70 0.85 -6.27
CA GLN A 184 13.58 -0.33 -6.23
C GLN A 184 12.92 -1.61 -5.75
N ARG A 185 11.72 -1.49 -5.16
CA ARG A 185 11.00 -2.63 -4.61
C ARG A 185 9.50 -2.49 -4.87
N ILE A 186 8.88 -3.60 -5.22
CA ILE A 186 7.43 -3.73 -5.32
C ILE A 186 7.02 -4.95 -4.53
N VAL A 187 6.06 -4.78 -3.63
CA VAL A 187 5.53 -5.86 -2.80
C VAL A 187 4.06 -5.99 -3.11
N VAL A 188 3.68 -7.11 -3.71
CA VAL A 188 2.28 -7.47 -3.96
C VAL A 188 1.87 -8.42 -2.86
N MET A 189 0.88 -8.02 -2.06
CA MET A 189 0.35 -8.84 -0.98
C MET A 189 -0.80 -9.69 -1.49
N GLU A 190 -0.77 -10.94 -1.02
CA GLU A 190 -1.71 -12.02 -1.27
C GLU A 190 -1.74 -12.53 -2.71
N SER A 191 -1.76 -13.86 -2.87
CA SER A 191 -2.21 -14.58 -4.06
C SER A 191 -2.40 -16.04 -3.68
N SER A 192 -3.36 -16.73 -4.29
CA SER A 192 -3.51 -18.17 -4.07
C SER A 192 -2.51 -19.01 -4.88
N SER A 193 -1.95 -18.43 -5.95
CA SER A 193 -0.74 -18.88 -6.65
C SER A 193 0.06 -17.70 -7.18
N TRP A 194 1.38 -17.71 -7.01
CA TRP A 194 2.23 -16.64 -7.52
C TRP A 194 2.59 -16.86 -9.00
N PRO A 195 2.67 -15.78 -9.79
CA PRO A 195 3.01 -15.88 -11.20
C PRO A 195 4.43 -16.42 -11.38
N GLN A 196 4.62 -17.23 -12.42
CA GLN A 196 5.96 -17.67 -12.84
C GLN A 196 6.71 -16.58 -13.61
N ASN A 197 5.97 -15.67 -14.27
CA ASN A 197 6.50 -14.60 -15.08
C ASN A 197 5.85 -13.27 -14.68
N VAL A 198 6.68 -12.27 -14.40
CA VAL A 198 6.25 -10.88 -14.23
C VAL A 198 6.92 -10.04 -15.31
N MET A 199 6.19 -9.09 -15.87
CA MET A 199 6.67 -8.19 -16.91
C MET A 199 6.63 -6.75 -16.41
N ILE A 200 7.72 -6.01 -16.62
CA ILE A 200 7.81 -4.57 -16.38
C ILE A 200 8.08 -3.91 -17.73
N ASN A 201 7.17 -3.04 -18.18
CA ASN A 201 7.25 -2.39 -19.49
C ASN A 201 7.44 -3.38 -20.66
N GLY A 202 6.82 -4.56 -20.56
CA GLY A 202 6.90 -5.60 -21.59
C GLY A 202 8.20 -6.41 -21.60
N SER A 203 9.08 -6.26 -20.61
CA SER A 203 10.27 -7.11 -20.43
C SER A 203 10.29 -7.74 -19.03
N PRO A 204 10.79 -8.98 -18.85
CA PRO A 204 10.90 -9.57 -17.52
C PRO A 204 12.00 -8.86 -16.72
N PRO A 205 11.80 -8.59 -15.41
CA PRO A 205 12.91 -8.17 -14.56
C PRO A 205 13.91 -9.32 -14.40
N PRO A 206 15.15 -9.06 -13.95
CA PRO A 206 16.12 -10.12 -13.69
C PRO A 206 15.53 -11.15 -12.72
N TYR A 207 15.63 -12.45 -13.02
CA TYR A 207 15.01 -13.52 -12.21
C TYR A 207 15.39 -13.46 -10.72
N SER A 208 16.61 -13.04 -10.40
CA SER A 208 17.14 -12.85 -9.04
C SER A 208 16.48 -11.70 -8.24
N SER A 209 15.50 -11.04 -8.85
CA SER A 209 14.72 -9.94 -8.30
C SER A 209 13.38 -10.41 -7.74
N ILE A 210 12.90 -11.60 -8.11
CA ILE A 210 11.58 -12.08 -7.75
C ILE A 210 11.68 -13.06 -6.58
N HIS A 211 10.94 -12.78 -5.51
CA HIS A 211 10.87 -13.59 -4.30
C HIS A 211 9.41 -13.79 -3.91
N THR A 212 9.04 -15.00 -3.51
CA THR A 212 7.67 -15.31 -3.09
C THR A 212 7.65 -15.93 -1.70
N THR A 213 6.66 -15.55 -0.90
CA THR A 213 6.31 -16.18 0.37
C THR A 213 4.89 -16.72 0.30
N SER A 214 4.35 -17.25 1.40
CA SER A 214 2.93 -17.60 1.46
C SER A 214 1.99 -16.40 1.36
N THR A 215 2.47 -15.17 1.59
CA THR A 215 1.63 -13.95 1.70
C THR A 215 2.06 -12.82 0.77
N ALA A 216 3.23 -12.90 0.12
CA ALA A 216 3.68 -11.83 -0.77
C ALA A 216 4.53 -12.31 -1.95
N LEU A 217 4.44 -11.54 -3.05
CA LEU A 217 5.40 -11.51 -4.15
C LEU A 217 6.17 -10.20 -4.05
N THR A 218 7.49 -10.32 -3.93
CA THR A 218 8.40 -9.18 -3.90
C THR A 218 9.22 -9.15 -5.18
N ILE A 219 9.28 -7.99 -5.80
CA ILE A 219 10.14 -7.68 -6.94
C ILE A 219 11.14 -6.61 -6.46
N ASP A 220 12.36 -7.03 -6.17
CA ASP A 220 13.46 -6.20 -5.66
C ASP A 220 14.45 -5.80 -6.76
N LYS A 221 15.44 -4.94 -6.45
CA LYS A 221 16.57 -4.60 -7.34
C LYS A 221 16.15 -4.10 -8.73
N ILE A 222 14.93 -3.58 -8.85
CA ILE A 222 14.49 -2.84 -10.03
C ILE A 222 15.06 -1.42 -9.98
N ASP A 223 15.13 -0.72 -11.11
CA ASP A 223 15.62 0.65 -11.19
C ASP A 223 14.69 1.48 -12.08
N LEU A 224 13.49 1.76 -11.56
CA LEU A 224 12.49 2.55 -12.28
C LEU A 224 12.52 4.00 -11.80
N ASP A 225 12.45 4.95 -12.74
CA ASP A 225 12.36 6.37 -12.42
C ASP A 225 10.94 6.70 -11.91
N ILE A 226 10.82 7.30 -10.73
CA ILE A 226 9.54 7.73 -10.15
C ILE A 226 8.80 8.74 -11.04
N GLY A 227 9.51 9.52 -11.85
CA GLY A 227 8.91 10.49 -12.76
C GLY A 227 8.57 9.94 -14.15
N LYS A 228 8.57 8.62 -14.38
CA LYS A 228 8.19 8.02 -15.67
C LYS A 228 7.06 7.00 -15.50
N ASN A 229 6.18 6.96 -16.49
CA ASN A 229 5.16 5.91 -16.59
C ASN A 229 5.82 4.54 -16.67
N PHE A 230 5.24 3.57 -15.98
CA PHE A 230 5.53 2.17 -16.20
C PHE A 230 4.29 1.31 -15.98
N LYS A 231 4.35 0.09 -16.50
CA LYS A 231 3.32 -0.93 -16.32
C LYS A 231 3.97 -2.19 -15.81
N ILE A 232 3.34 -2.79 -14.80
CA ILE A 232 3.64 -4.15 -14.33
C ILE A 232 2.48 -5.04 -14.76
N TRP A 233 2.80 -6.25 -15.19
CA TRP A 233 1.79 -7.19 -15.62
C TRP A 233 2.23 -8.63 -15.34
N TRP A 234 1.28 -9.49 -14.98
CA TRP A 234 1.49 -10.93 -14.88
C TRP A 234 0.18 -11.70 -15.07
N GLU A 235 0.31 -12.99 -15.41
CA GLU A 235 -0.79 -13.95 -15.46
C GLU A 235 -0.80 -14.82 -14.20
N ILE A 236 -2.00 -15.22 -13.76
CA ILE A 236 -2.25 -16.09 -12.60
C ILE A 236 -2.81 -17.45 -13.02
#